data_AF-A0A2R7P4H9-F1
#
_entry.id   AF-A0A2R7P4H9-F1
#
_cell.length_a   1.000
_cell.length_b   1.000
_cell.length_c   1.000
_cell.angle_alpha   90.00
_cell.angle_beta   90.00
_cell.angle_gamma   90.00
#
_symmetry.space_group_name_H-M   'P 1'
#
loop_
_entity.id
_entity.type
_entity.pdbx_description
1 polymer ?
#
loop_
_entity_poly.entity_id
_entity_poly.type
_entity_poly.pdbx_seq_one_letter_code
_entity_poly.pdbx_strand_id
1 'polypeptide(L)' 'AKYYVVEDNDLAIITSKFTDSIQKDIISSKPKRVIALDSVFNNDDCKKTNAILKFEQDGIYFNSI' A
#
# COMPACT_ATOMS: atom_id res chain seq x y z
N ALA A 1 -10.74 -7.91 2.28
CA ALA A 1 -9.84 -7.28 1.29
C ALA A 1 -8.61 -8.17 1.13
N LYS A 2 -8.09 -8.36 -0.09
CA LYS A 2 -6.93 -9.22 -0.34
C LYS A 2 -5.68 -8.35 -0.52
N TYR A 3 -4.75 -8.45 0.42
CA TYR A 3 -3.38 -8.00 0.27
C TYR A 3 -2.47 -9.20 0.53
N TYR A 4 -1.33 -9.20 -0.14
CA TYR A 4 -0.27 -10.18 0.05
C TYR A 4 0.91 -9.47 0.65
N VAL A 5 1.50 -10.07 1.66
CA VAL A 5 2.76 -9.61 2.22
C VAL A 5 3.78 -10.70 1.90
N VAL A 6 4.89 -10.31 1.31
CA VAL A 6 5.96 -11.18 0.84
C VAL A 6 7.26 -10.80 1.55
N GLU A 7 8.13 -11.78 1.79
CA GLU A 7 9.40 -11.60 2.50
C GLU A 7 9.25 -10.94 3.89
N ASP A 8 8.45 -11.51 4.79
CA ASP A 8 8.40 -11.08 6.20
C ASP A 8 8.02 -9.60 6.43
N ASN A 9 7.10 -9.05 5.63
CA ASN A 9 6.81 -7.62 5.52
C ASN A 9 7.83 -6.79 4.73
N ASP A 10 8.69 -7.32 3.88
CA ASP A 10 9.50 -6.44 3.01
C ASP A 10 8.69 -5.89 1.84
N LEU A 11 7.72 -6.66 1.32
CA LEU A 11 6.92 -6.28 0.15
C LEU A 11 5.42 -6.50 0.38
N ALA A 12 4.60 -5.46 0.26
CA ALA A 12 3.14 -5.57 0.37
C ALA A 12 2.45 -5.34 -0.99
N ILE A 13 1.61 -6.27 -1.45
CA ILE A 13 0.90 -6.23 -2.73
C ILE A 13 -0.61 -6.13 -2.50
N ILE A 14 -1.26 -5.12 -3.08
CA ILE A 14 -2.69 -4.85 -2.92
C ILE A 14 -3.39 -5.12 -4.26
N THR A 15 -4.25 -6.14 -4.29
CA THR A 15 -4.82 -6.67 -5.55
C THR A 15 -6.33 -6.53 -5.66
N SER A 16 -7.04 -6.09 -4.61
CA SER A 16 -8.52 -5.98 -4.69
C SER A 16 -9.15 -4.76 -4.01
N LYS A 17 -8.73 -4.41 -2.78
CA LYS A 17 -9.31 -3.25 -2.07
C LYS A 17 -8.28 -2.64 -1.13
N PHE A 18 -7.99 -1.37 -1.33
CA PHE A 18 -7.30 -0.58 -0.32
C PHE A 18 -8.32 -0.22 0.79
N THR A 19 -8.09 -0.73 2.00
CA THR A 19 -9.00 -0.50 3.15
C THR A 19 -8.18 0.05 4.31
N ASP A 20 -8.79 0.82 5.21
CA ASP A 20 -8.11 1.40 6.38
C ASP A 20 -7.37 0.35 7.23
N SER A 21 -7.89 -0.87 7.34
CA SER A 21 -7.19 -1.97 8.01
C SER A 21 -5.86 -2.32 7.35
N ILE A 22 -5.82 -2.39 6.01
CA ILE A 22 -4.60 -2.71 5.26
C ILE A 22 -3.64 -1.53 5.32
N GLN A 23 -4.15 -0.30 5.26
CA GLN A 23 -3.31 0.89 5.46
C GLN A 23 -2.64 0.87 6.83
N LYS A 24 -3.38 0.56 7.90
CA LYS A 24 -2.82 0.43 9.26
C LYS A 24 -1.78 -0.69 9.35
N ASP A 25 -2.07 -1.85 8.77
CA ASP A 25 -1.15 -2.98 8.73
C ASP A 25 0.17 -2.61 8.02
N ILE A 26 0.09 -2.00 6.84
CA ILE A 26 1.27 -1.61 6.07
C ILE A 26 2.06 -0.51 6.81
N ILE A 27 1.38 0.49 7.39
CA ILE A 27 2.07 1.51 8.19
C ILE A 27 2.72 0.91 9.44
N SER A 28 2.09 -0.09 10.08
CA SER A 28 2.63 -0.76 11.27
C SER A 28 3.79 -1.69 10.94
N SER A 29 3.71 -2.38 9.80
CA SER A 29 4.74 -3.30 9.31
C SER A 29 5.92 -2.60 8.67
N LYS A 30 5.77 -1.33 8.26
CA LYS A 30 6.76 -0.54 7.52
C LYS A 30 7.49 -1.33 6.43
N PRO A 31 6.78 -1.92 5.47
CA PRO A 31 7.43 -2.69 4.43
C PRO A 31 8.32 -1.82 3.57
N LYS A 32 9.45 -2.33 3.10
CA LYS A 32 10.34 -1.54 2.23
C LYS A 32 9.67 -1.17 0.91
N ARG A 33 8.77 -2.03 0.41
CA ARG A 33 8.09 -1.86 -0.87
C ARG A 33 6.59 -2.16 -0.76
N VAL A 34 5.78 -1.34 -1.40
CA VAL A 34 4.33 -1.53 -1.52
C VAL A 34 3.98 -1.45 -3.00
N ILE A 35 3.30 -2.46 -3.52
CA ILE A 35 2.78 -2.48 -4.88
C ILE A 35 1.26 -2.54 -4.82
N ALA A 36 0.57 -1.68 -5.54
CA ALA A 36 -0.88 -1.70 -5.58
C ALA A 36 -1.38 -1.57 -7.01
N LEU A 37 -2.43 -2.31 -7.36
CA LEU A 37 -3.09 -2.09 -8.64
C LEU A 37 -3.84 -0.76 -8.63
N ASP A 38 -3.76 0.03 -9.70
CA ASP A 38 -4.51 1.28 -9.83
C ASP A 38 -6.03 1.06 -9.64
N SER A 39 -6.52 -0.08 -10.17
CA SER A 39 -7.92 -0.52 -9.99
C SER A 39 -8.34 -0.73 -8.54
N VAL A 40 -7.41 -0.95 -7.59
CA VAL A 40 -7.77 -1.09 -6.15
C VAL A 40 -8.09 0.24 -5.49
N PHE A 41 -7.71 1.35 -6.14
CA PHE A 41 -8.02 2.69 -5.68
C PHE A 41 -9.36 3.19 -6.22
N ASN A 42 -10.03 2.49 -7.15
CA ASN A 42 -11.39 2.80 -7.61
C ASN A 42 -11.65 4.31 -7.78
N ASN A 43 -10.75 5.02 -8.46
CA ASN A 43 -10.81 6.47 -8.73
C ASN A 43 -10.70 7.37 -7.48
N ASP A 44 -10.09 6.88 -6.40
CA ASP A 44 -9.84 7.60 -5.16
C ASP A 44 -8.36 8.07 -5.13
N ASP A 45 -8.00 8.91 -6.11
CA ASP A 45 -6.65 9.50 -6.27
C ASP A 45 -6.15 10.21 -5.00
N CYS A 46 -7.07 10.72 -4.19
CA CYS A 46 -6.77 11.28 -2.87
C CYS A 46 -6.16 10.23 -1.94
N LYS A 47 -6.73 9.02 -1.86
CA LYS A 47 -6.16 7.94 -1.02
C LYS A 47 -4.83 7.47 -1.56
N LYS A 48 -4.67 7.41 -2.88
CA LYS A 48 -3.43 6.98 -3.53
C LYS A 48 -2.29 7.95 -3.25
N THR A 49 -2.50 9.23 -3.51
CA THR A 49 -1.51 10.30 -3.28
C THR A 49 -1.14 10.39 -1.80
N ASN A 50 -2.14 10.35 -0.92
CA ASN A 50 -1.92 10.47 0.52
C ASN A 50 -1.19 9.24 1.09
N ALA A 51 -1.48 8.04 0.55
CA ALA A 51 -0.76 6.82 0.88
C ALA A 51 0.70 6.89 0.39
N ILE A 52 0.94 7.25 -0.88
CA ILE A 52 2.29 7.43 -1.46
C ILE A 52 3.10 8.41 -0.61
N LEU A 53 2.54 9.58 -0.27
CA LEU A 53 3.20 10.57 0.57
C LEU A 53 3.50 10.03 1.98
N LYS A 54 2.55 9.31 2.60
CA LYS A 54 2.76 8.68 3.91
C LYS A 54 3.91 7.67 3.85
N PHE A 55 3.93 6.87 2.79
CA PHE A 55 4.91 5.83 2.59
C PHE A 55 6.30 6.40 2.31
N GLU A 56 6.44 7.40 1.43
CA GLU A 56 7.72 8.07 1.22
C GLU A 56 8.25 8.74 2.49
N GLN A 57 7.37 9.33 3.31
CA GLN A 57 7.77 9.90 4.61
C GLN A 57 8.28 8.85 5.60
N ASP A 58 7.81 7.61 5.50
CA ASP A 58 8.25 6.47 6.30
C ASP A 58 9.38 5.66 5.65
N GLY A 59 9.87 6.06 4.48
CA GLY A 59 10.94 5.37 3.74
C GLY A 59 10.47 4.11 2.97
N ILE A 60 9.18 4.05 2.67
CA ILE A 60 8.50 2.92 2.04
C ILE A 60 8.28 3.24 0.56
N TYR A 61 8.80 2.41 -0.33
CA TYR A 61 8.66 2.60 -1.77
C TYR A 61 7.28 2.14 -2.25
N PHE A 62 6.45 3.06 -2.70
CA PHE A 62 5.13 2.74 -3.24
C PHE A 62 5.12 2.77 -4.77
N ASN A 63 4.75 1.65 -5.41
CA ASN A 63 4.59 1.54 -6.85
C ASN A 63 3.13 1.18 -7.18
N SER A 64 2.51 1.89 -8.11
CA SER A 64 1.20 1.51 -8.65
C SER A 64 1.29 1.08 -10.10
N ILE A 65 0.63 -0.02 -10.46
CA ILE A 65 0.54 -0.51 -11.85
C ILE A 65 -0.90 -0.66 -12.33
#